data_AF-A0A9P0Z6R1-F1
#
_entry.id   AF-A0A9P0Z6R1-F1
#
_cell.length_a   1.000
_cell.length_b   1.000
_cell.length_c   1.000
_cell.angle_alpha   90.00
_cell.angle_beta   90.00
_cell.angle_gamma   90.00
#
_symmetry.space_group_name_H-M   'P 1'
#
loop_
_entity.id
_entity.type
_entity.pdbx_description
1 polymer ?
#
loop_
_entity_poly.entity_id
_entity_poly.type
_entity_poly.pdbx_seq_one_letter_code
_entity_poly.pdbx_strand_id
1 'polypeptide(L)'
;MESKFFRFLKIVGVGFKARAEAEGRLLYLKLGYSHEVELTVPPAVRVFCFKPNVICCTGIDKQRTNQFAAAIRSCKPPEVYKGKGIMYIDEVIKKKPGKKSK
;
A
#
# COMPACT_ATOMS: atom_id res chain seq x y z
N MET A 1 -13.11 25.50 -1.69
CA MET A 1 -12.94 24.31 -2.55
C MET A 1 -12.24 23.26 -1.70
N GLU A 2 -12.96 22.25 -1.20
CA GLU A 2 -12.38 21.26 -0.28
C GLU A 2 -11.34 20.40 -1.01
N SER A 3 -10.07 20.58 -0.64
CA SER A 3 -8.96 19.79 -1.17
C SER A 3 -8.99 18.39 -0.56
N LYS A 4 -9.51 17.42 -1.31
CA LYS A 4 -9.39 15.99 -0.98
C LYS A 4 -7.93 15.56 -1.13
N PHE A 5 -7.38 14.93 -0.09
CA PHE A 5 -6.01 14.42 -0.13
C PHE A 5 -5.98 13.02 -0.69
N PHE A 6 -5.02 12.77 -1.58
CA PHE A 6 -4.82 11.47 -2.24
C PHE A 6 -3.41 10.96 -1.94
N ARG A 7 -3.32 9.70 -1.52
CA ARG A 7 -2.06 8.97 -1.41
C ARG A 7 -2.18 7.67 -2.18
N PHE A 8 -1.32 7.53 -3.17
CA PHE A 8 -1.26 6.33 -3.99
C PHE A 8 -0.12 5.43 -3.51
N LEU A 9 -0.46 4.17 -3.28
CA LEU A 9 0.49 3.10 -2.98
C LEU A 9 0.48 2.09 -4.12
N LYS A 10 1.65 1.55 -4.41
CA LYS A 10 1.87 0.52 -5.40
C LYS A 10 2.39 -0.74 -4.72
N ILE A 11 1.79 -1.87 -5.09
CA ILE A 11 2.20 -3.19 -4.68
C ILE A 11 3.08 -3.76 -5.79
N VAL A 12 4.29 -4.15 -5.43
CA VAL A 12 5.26 -4.76 -6.33
C VAL A 12 5.57 -6.16 -5.83
N GLY A 13 5.26 -7.16 -6.65
CA GLY A 13 5.51 -8.55 -6.32
C GLY A 13 4.53 -9.47 -7.04
N VAL A 14 5.01 -10.66 -7.42
CA VAL A 14 4.17 -11.68 -8.04
C VAL A 14 3.32 -12.33 -6.94
N GLY A 15 2.02 -12.43 -7.17
CA GLY A 15 1.07 -13.02 -6.22
C GLY A 15 0.58 -12.06 -5.13
N PHE A 16 1.13 -10.84 -5.04
CA PHE A 16 0.64 -9.83 -4.11
C PHE A 16 -0.54 -9.07 -4.70
N LYS A 17 -1.61 -8.97 -3.92
CA LYS A 17 -2.86 -8.31 -4.36
C LYS A 17 -3.50 -7.59 -3.20
N ALA A 18 -4.10 -6.44 -3.49
CA ALA A 18 -5.02 -5.76 -2.59
C ALA A 18 -6.45 -5.86 -3.12
N ARG A 19 -7.38 -6.05 -2.19
CA ARG A 19 -8.82 -5.97 -2.42
C ARG A 19 -9.42 -5.03 -1.39
N ALA A 20 -10.08 -3.99 -1.86
CA ALA A 20 -10.91 -3.15 -1.00
C ALA A 20 -12.34 -3.69 -1.00
N GLU A 21 -13.04 -3.55 0.11
CA GLU A 21 -14.47 -3.77 0.19
C GLU A 21 -15.23 -2.69 -0.61
N ALA A 22 -16.45 -3.01 -1.07
CA ALA A 22 -17.28 -2.08 -1.83
C ALA A 22 -17.57 -0.76 -1.06
N GLU A 23 -17.66 -0.83 0.28
CA GLU A 23 -17.82 0.36 1.14
C GLU A 23 -16.53 1.15 1.36
N GLY A 24 -15.37 0.59 1.01
CA GLY A 24 -14.05 1.22 1.19
C GLY A 24 -13.61 1.33 2.66
N ARG A 25 -14.24 0.56 3.56
CA ARG A 25 -13.98 0.52 5.02
C ARG A 25 -13.08 -0.63 5.46
N LEU A 26 -12.99 -1.69 4.66
CA LEU A 26 -12.06 -2.80 4.86
C LEU A 26 -11.11 -2.94 3.67
N LEU A 27 -9.85 -3.21 3.98
CA LEU A 27 -8.81 -3.51 3.01
C LEU A 27 -8.19 -4.87 3.31
N TYR A 28 -8.26 -5.76 2.34
CA TYR A 28 -7.64 -7.09 2.38
C TYR A 28 -6.36 -7.11 1.56
N LEU A 29 -5.28 -7.58 2.16
CA LEU A 29 -3.96 -7.64 1.55
C LEU A 29 -3.46 -9.09 1.53
N LYS A 30 -3.29 -9.62 0.32
CA LYS A 30 -2.62 -10.90 0.08
C LYS A 30 -1.15 -10.62 -0.19
N LEU A 31 -0.29 -10.82 0.81
CA LEU A 31 1.14 -10.46 0.79
C LEU A 31 2.09 -11.66 0.84
N GLY A 32 1.56 -12.87 0.58
CA GLY A 32 2.31 -14.12 0.66
C GLY A 32 2.49 -14.66 2.09
N TYR A 33 1.69 -14.17 3.05
CA TYR A 33 1.50 -14.83 4.34
C TYR A 33 0.49 -15.98 4.20
N SER A 34 0.43 -16.87 5.20
CA SER A 34 -0.52 -18.00 5.20
C SER A 34 -1.98 -17.57 5.26
N HIS A 35 -2.25 -16.38 5.82
CA HIS A 35 -3.57 -15.76 5.87
C HIS A 35 -3.52 -14.37 5.23
N GLU A 36 -4.69 -13.85 4.85
CA GLU A 36 -4.83 -12.50 4.34
C GLU A 36 -4.76 -11.49 5.50
N VAL A 37 -4.11 -10.34 5.26
CA VAL A 37 -4.04 -9.27 6.25
C VAL A 37 -5.24 -8.36 6.04
N GLU A 38 -6.11 -8.29 7.04
CA GLU A 38 -7.24 -7.37 7.07
C GLU A 38 -6.87 -6.08 7.78
N LEU A 39 -7.20 -4.94 7.16
CA LEU A 39 -7.01 -3.61 7.73
C LEU A 39 -8.33 -2.85 7.73
N THR A 40 -8.75 -2.43 8.92
CA THR A 40 -9.90 -1.55 9.11
C THR A 40 -9.52 -0.10 8.82
N VAL A 41 -10.25 0.53 7.91
CA VAL A 41 -10.03 1.92 7.49
C VAL A 41 -10.73 2.85 8.49
N PRO A 42 -10.04 3.87 9.05
CA PRO A 42 -10.67 4.84 9.94
C PRO A 42 -11.70 5.70 9.18
N PRO A 43 -12.76 6.19 9.85
CA PRO A 43 -13.90 6.84 9.20
C PRO A 43 -13.58 8.12 8.40
N ALA A 44 -12.44 8.75 8.67
CA ALA A 44 -11.97 9.95 7.96
C ALA A 44 -11.24 9.64 6.64
N VAL A 45 -11.03 8.37 6.32
CA VAL A 45 -10.29 7.89 5.15
C VAL A 45 -11.17 6.90 4.39
N ARG A 46 -11.08 6.90 3.06
CA ARG A 46 -11.64 5.88 2.18
C ARG A 46 -10.55 5.28 1.32
N VAL A 47 -10.63 3.97 1.12
CA VAL A 47 -9.67 3.24 0.28
C VAL A 47 -10.35 2.77 -1.00
N PHE A 48 -9.66 2.97 -2.11
CA PHE A 48 -10.05 2.47 -3.42
C PHE A 48 -8.92 1.66 -4.02
N CYS A 49 -9.24 0.50 -4.58
CA CYS A 49 -8.31 -0.27 -5.39
C CYS A 49 -8.63 -0.07 -6.87
N PHE A 50 -7.89 0.79 -7.56
CA PHE A 50 -8.04 0.99 -9.01
C PHE A 50 -7.57 -0.23 -9.80
N LYS A 51 -6.53 -0.89 -9.29
CA LYS A 51 -5.96 -2.13 -9.81
C LYS A 51 -5.60 -2.99 -8.61
N PRO A 52 -5.49 -4.33 -8.77
CA PRO A 52 -5.06 -5.21 -7.68
C PRO A 52 -3.66 -4.87 -7.14
N ASN A 53 -2.87 -4.08 -7.87
CA ASN A 53 -1.54 -3.61 -7.49
C ASN A 53 -1.46 -2.11 -7.16
N VAL A 54 -2.56 -1.35 -7.26
CA VAL A 54 -2.57 0.10 -6.97
C VAL A 54 -3.69 0.43 -6.00
N ILE A 55 -3.30 0.91 -4.82
CA ILE A 55 -4.19 1.31 -3.74
C ILE A 55 -4.20 2.84 -3.68
N CYS A 56 -5.38 3.42 -3.58
CA CYS A 56 -5.58 4.84 -3.39
C CYS A 56 -6.25 5.09 -2.04
N CYS A 57 -5.55 5.80 -1.16
CA CYS A 57 -6.08 6.29 0.09
C CYS A 57 -6.54 7.74 -0.10
N THR A 58 -7.80 8.01 0.19
CA THR A 58 -8.41 9.32 0.02
C THR A 58 -9.02 9.80 1.33
N GLY A 59 -8.95 11.08 1.63
CA GLY A 59 -9.55 11.59 2.86
C GLY A 59 -9.60 13.10 2.92
N ILE A 60 -10.28 13.58 3.96
CA ILE A 60 -10.45 15.01 4.25
C ILE A 60 -9.26 15.52 5.07
N ASP A 61 -8.69 14.67 5.93
CA ASP A 61 -7.57 14.98 6.82
C ASP A 61 -6.26 14.36 6.33
N LYS A 62 -5.29 15.22 5.99
CA LYS A 62 -3.95 14.84 5.55
C LYS A 62 -3.23 13.94 6.56
N GLN A 63 -3.35 14.20 7.86
CA GLN A 63 -2.64 13.43 8.88
C GLN A 63 -3.17 12.00 8.94
N ARG A 64 -4.49 11.84 9.03
CA ARG A 64 -5.14 10.52 9.07
C ARG A 64 -4.93 9.73 7.78
N THR A 65 -5.03 10.38 6.61
CA THR A 65 -4.76 9.72 5.32
C THR A 65 -3.31 9.23 5.23
N ASN A 66 -2.34 10.05 5.64
CA ASN A 66 -0.93 9.64 5.64
C ASN A 66 -0.63 8.55 6.67
N GLN A 67 -1.23 8.62 7.87
CA GLN A 67 -1.05 7.62 8.91
C GLN A 67 -1.58 6.26 8.45
N PHE A 68 -2.76 6.24 7.82
CA PHE A 68 -3.33 5.01 7.29
C PHE A 68 -2.50 4.45 6.12
N ALA A 69 -2.06 5.31 5.20
CA ALA A 69 -1.15 4.91 4.13
C ALA A 69 0.19 4.35 4.65
N ALA A 70 0.73 4.94 5.73
CA ALA A 70 1.93 4.43 6.39
C ALA A 70 1.69 3.07 7.04
N ALA A 71 0.52 2.84 7.66
CA ALA A 71 0.16 1.54 8.21
C ALA A 71 0.12 0.45 7.12
N ILE A 72 -0.48 0.74 5.96
CA ILE A 72 -0.49 -0.18 4.81
C ILE A 72 0.94 -0.49 4.34
N ARG A 73 1.80 0.54 4.21
CA ARG A 73 3.21 0.34 3.81
C ARG A 73 3.98 -0.52 4.82
N SER A 74 3.72 -0.35 6.11
CA SER A 74 4.38 -1.09 7.19
C SER A 74 4.04 -2.59 7.20
N CYS A 75 2.89 -3.00 6.64
CA CYS A 75 2.55 -4.42 6.53
C CYS A 75 3.54 -5.22 5.68
N LYS A 76 4.07 -4.62 4.61
CA LYS A 76 5.11 -5.23 3.77
C LYS A 76 6.02 -4.15 3.18
N PRO A 77 7.03 -3.68 3.93
CA PRO A 77 7.93 -2.66 3.42
C PRO A 77 8.67 -3.17 2.18
N PRO A 78 9.10 -2.27 1.29
CA PRO A 78 9.78 -2.67 0.07
C PRO A 78 11.16 -3.27 0.39
N GLU A 79 11.43 -4.41 -0.22
CA GLU A 79 12.68 -5.14 -0.06
C GLU A 79 13.86 -4.42 -0.74
N VAL A 80 15.02 -4.41 -0.08
CA VAL A 80 16.22 -3.70 -0.54
C VAL A 80 16.88 -4.32 -1.79
N TYR A 81 16.62 -5.58 -2.14
CA TYR A 81 17.21 -6.18 -3.35
C TYR A 81 16.27 -6.09 -4.55
N LYS A 82 15.11 -6.76 -4.47
CA LYS A 82 14.16 -6.86 -5.59
C LYS A 82 13.07 -5.79 -5.57
N GLY A 83 12.99 -4.94 -4.54
CA GLY A 83 11.94 -3.93 -4.41
C GLY A 83 10.54 -4.51 -4.23
N LYS A 84 10.43 -5.77 -3.79
CA LYS A 84 9.13 -6.42 -3.56
C LYS A 84 8.51 -5.87 -2.28
N GLY A 85 7.22 -5.57 -2.30
CA GLY A 85 6.48 -5.02 -1.17
C GLY A 85 5.55 -3.89 -1.60
N ILE A 86 5.16 -3.08 -0.63
CA ILE A 86 4.29 -1.92 -0.81
C ILE A 86 5.15 -0.67 -0.73
N MET A 87 5.02 0.21 -1.71
CA MET A 87 5.75 1.49 -1.78
C MET A 87 4.79 2.60 -2.19
N TYR A 88 5.15 3.86 -1.93
CA TYR A 88 4.44 4.97 -2.59
C TYR A 88 4.78 5.01 -4.08
N ILE A 89 3.87 5.54 -4.91
CA ILE A 89 4.14 5.66 -6.36
C ILE A 89 5.41 6.48 -6.64
N ASP A 90 5.63 7.52 -5.84
CA ASP A 90 6.75 8.46 -6.02
C ASP A 90 7.99 8.08 -5.17
N GLU A 91 7.99 6.90 -4.52
CA GLU A 91 9.08 6.49 -3.64
C GLU A 91 10.23 5.83 -4.41
N VAL A 92 11.43 6.37 -4.23
CA VAL A 92 12.67 5.80 -4.79
C VAL A 92 13.33 4.87 -3.78
N ILE A 93 13.36 3.57 -4.08
CA ILE A 93 13.97 2.55 -3.22
C ILE A 93 15.43 2.35 -3.61
N LYS A 94 16.34 2.59 -2.66
CA LYS A 94 17.77 2.28 -2.83
C LYS A 94 17.96 0.77 -2.89
N LYS A 95 18.26 0.24 -4.08
CA LYS A 95 18.52 -1.18 -4.29
C LYS A 95 19.96 -1.53 -3.96
N LYS A 96 20.18 -2.64 -3.25
CA LYS A 96 21.50 -3.25 -3.10
C LYS A 96 21.72 -4.28 -4.22
N PRO A 97 22.92 -4.32 -4.83
CA PRO A 97 23.25 -5.37 -5.78
C PRO A 97 23.20 -6.72 -5.07
N GLY A 98 22.77 -7.74 -5.81
CA GLY A 98 22.80 -9.13 -5.34
C GLY A 98 24.24 -9.63 -5.19
N LYS A 99 24.37 -10.91 -4.86
CA LYS A 99 25.68 -11.57 -4.77
C LYS A 99 26.43 -11.39 -6.11
N LYS A 100 27.62 -10.79 -6.06
CA LYS A 100 28.57 -10.84 -7.17
C LYS A 100 29.06 -12.29 -7.27
N SER A 101 28.49 -13.08 -8.18
CA SER A 101 29.23 -14.24 -8.70
C SER A 101 30.24 -13.69 -9.69
N LYS A 102 31.51 -14.08 -9.49
CA LYS A 102 32.73 -13.75 -10.25
C LYS A 102 32.53 -13.03 -11.58
#